data_AF-A0A6L5ZHZ2-F1
#
_entry.id   AF-A0A6L5ZHZ2-F1
#
_cell.length_a   1.000
_cell.length_b   1.000
_cell.length_c   1.000
_cell.angle_alpha   90.00
_cell.angle_beta   90.00
_cell.angle_gamma   90.00
#
_symmetry.space_group_name_H-M   'P 1'
#
loop_
_entity.id
_entity.type
_entity.pdbx_description
1 polymer ?
#
loop_
_entity_poly.entity_id
_entity_poly.type
_entity_poly.pdbx_seq_one_letter_code
_entity_poly.pdbx_strand_id
1 'polypeptide(L)' 'MTENTNAMVEAAIETANARSERFERDSMPLMDKLYGAALRMTRNPTDAEDLVQETYVKAFAAFDSFV' A
#
# COMPACT_ATOMS: atom_id res chain seq x y z
N MET A 1 23.32 -22.59 16.11
CA MET A 1 22.15 -22.77 15.22
C MET A 1 21.26 -21.52 15.11
N THR A 2 21.59 -20.40 15.75
CA THR A 2 20.76 -19.19 15.82
C THR A 2 21.06 -18.13 14.74
N GLU A 3 22.21 -18.18 14.07
CA GLU A 3 22.62 -17.15 13.08
C GLU A 3 21.88 -17.26 11.73
N ASN A 4 21.50 -18.47 11.31
CA ASN A 4 20.85 -18.67 10.00
C ASN A 4 19.40 -18.14 9.97
N THR A 5 18.71 -18.15 11.11
CA THR A 5 17.35 -17.63 11.22
C THR A 5 17.30 -16.11 11.08
N ASN A 6 18.32 -15.39 11.57
CA ASN A 6 18.36 -13.92 11.50
C ASN A 6 18.54 -13.42 10.06
N ALA A 7 19.44 -14.06 9.30
CA ALA A 7 19.69 -13.70 7.90
C ALA A 7 18.46 -13.94 6.99
N MET A 8 17.69 -15.01 7.22
CA MET A 8 16.43 -15.25 6.51
C MET A 8 15.37 -14.19 6.82
N VAL A 9 15.28 -13.75 8.08
CA VAL A 9 14.33 -12.71 8.50
C VAL A 9 14.72 -11.36 7.89
N GLU A 10 16.01 -11.02 7.90
CA GLU A 10 16.52 -9.78 7.31
C GLU A 10 16.25 -9.71 5.79
N ALA A 11 16.54 -10.77 5.03
CA ALA A 11 16.25 -10.81 3.58
C ALA A 11 14.75 -10.77 3.26
N ALA A 12 13.90 -11.39 4.08
CA ALA A 12 12.45 -11.33 3.93
C ALA A 12 11.90 -9.92 4.23
N ILE A 13 12.44 -9.25 5.26
CA ILE A 13 12.10 -7.85 5.59
C ILE A 13 12.54 -6.91 4.46
N GLU A 14 13.76 -7.09 3.93
CA GLU A 14 14.25 -6.31 2.79
C GLU A 14 13.34 -6.48 1.58
N THR A 15 12.86 -7.69 1.31
CA THR A 15 11.90 -7.97 0.24
C THR A 15 10.55 -7.28 0.49
N ALA A 16 10.05 -7.30 1.72
CA ALA A 16 8.81 -6.62 2.10
C ALA A 16 8.93 -5.09 2.02
N ASN A 17 10.09 -4.53 2.40
CA ASN A 17 10.39 -3.10 2.28
C ASN A 17 10.50 -2.69 0.82
N ALA A 18 11.27 -3.41 0.01
CA ALA A 18 11.40 -3.16 -1.42
C ALA A 18 10.05 -3.26 -2.14
N ARG A 19 9.17 -4.18 -1.71
CA ARG A 19 7.80 -4.27 -2.22
C ARG A 19 6.97 -3.04 -1.84
N SER A 20 7.07 -2.60 -0.58
CA SER A 20 6.36 -1.41 -0.09
C SER A 20 6.81 -0.15 -0.83
N GLU A 21 8.11 0.02 -1.04
CA GLU A 21 8.67 1.12 -1.83
C GLU A 21 8.18 1.11 -3.28
N ARG A 22 8.08 -0.07 -3.92
CA ARG A 22 7.51 -0.16 -5.27
C ARG A 22 6.04 0.25 -5.28
N PHE A 23 5.25 -0.27 -4.36
CA PHE A 23 3.84 0.08 -4.25
C PHE A 23 3.64 1.58 -4.02
N GLU A 24 4.37 2.17 -3.08
CA GLU A 24 4.29 3.60 -2.76
C GLU A 24 4.69 4.46 -3.97
N ARG A 25 5.82 4.16 -4.61
CA ARG A 25 6.28 4.89 -5.80
C ARG A 25 5.24 4.88 -6.92
N ASP A 26 4.60 3.74 -7.14
CA ASP A 26 3.69 3.56 -8.28
C ASP A 26 2.27 4.08 -7.95
N SER A 27 1.86 4.04 -6.68
CA SER A 27 0.51 4.42 -6.23
C SER A 27 0.39 5.87 -5.76
N MET A 28 1.44 6.46 -5.17
CA MET A 28 1.41 7.83 -4.64
C MET A 28 0.96 8.87 -5.68
N PRO A 29 1.43 8.83 -6.95
CA PRO A 29 0.95 9.75 -8.00
C PRO A 29 -0.54 9.62 -8.35
N LEU A 30 -1.21 8.55 -7.91
CA LEU A 30 -2.63 8.29 -8.16
C LEU A 30 -3.53 8.76 -7.02
N MET A 31 -2.97 9.08 -5.84
CA MET A 31 -3.76 9.42 -4.64
C MET A 31 -4.68 10.61 -4.86
N ASP A 32 -4.21 11.69 -5.49
CA ASP A 32 -5.02 12.88 -5.77
C ASP A 32 -6.22 12.56 -6.67
N LYS A 33 -6.03 11.66 -7.64
CA LYS A 33 -7.10 11.23 -8.55
C LYS A 33 -8.11 10.34 -7.85
N LEU A 34 -7.64 9.43 -6.98
CA LEU A 34 -8.50 8.58 -6.16
C LEU A 34 -9.33 9.42 -5.19
N TYR A 35 -8.73 10.41 -4.55
CA TYR A 35 -9.42 11.34 -3.69
C TYR A 35 -10.48 12.16 -4.44
N GLY A 36 -10.14 12.72 -5.61
CA GLY A 36 -11.11 13.42 -6.45
C GLY A 36 -12.28 12.54 -6.90
N ALA A 37 -12.03 11.26 -7.18
CA ALA A 37 -13.08 10.29 -7.49
C ALA A 37 -13.96 9.97 -6.27
N ALA A 38 -13.34 9.71 -5.11
CA ALA A 38 -14.03 9.45 -3.85
C ALA A 38 -14.92 10.63 -3.44
N LEU A 39 -14.42 11.86 -3.55
CA LEU A 39 -15.18 13.07 -3.23
C LEU A 39 -16.43 13.22 -4.09
N ARG A 40 -16.36 12.84 -5.38
CA ARG A 40 -17.54 12.84 -6.27
C ARG A 40 -18.58 11.79 -5.87
N MET A 41 -18.14 10.67 -5.28
CA MET A 41 -19.02 9.57 -4.85
C MET A 41 -19.68 9.86 -3.50
N THR A 42 -18.91 10.31 -2.51
CA THR A 42 -19.39 10.50 -1.13
C THR A 42 -20.02 11.87 -0.92
N ARG A 43 -19.58 12.89 -1.67
CA ARG A 43 -19.92 14.31 -1.45
C ARG A 43 -19.55 14.83 -0.05
N ASN A 44 -18.67 14.11 0.65
CA ASN A 44 -18.17 14.44 1.99
C ASN A 44 -16.66 14.22 2.01
N PRO A 45 -15.85 15.25 2.34
CA PRO A 45 -14.39 15.12 2.42
C PRO A 45 -13.92 14.03 3.38
N THR A 46 -14.51 13.91 4.57
CA THR A 46 -14.11 12.90 5.56
C THR A 46 -14.38 11.49 5.05
N ASP A 47 -15.58 11.24 4.53
CA ASP A 47 -15.92 9.93 3.98
C ASP A 47 -15.05 9.60 2.73
N ALA A 48 -14.62 10.62 1.98
CA ALA A 48 -13.72 10.44 0.85
C ALA A 48 -12.29 10.07 1.28
N GLU A 49 -11.78 10.69 2.34
CA GLU A 49 -10.49 10.32 2.94
C GLU A 49 -10.54 8.86 3.43
N ASP A 50 -11.57 8.51 4.21
CA ASP A 50 -11.73 7.14 4.72
C ASP A 50 -11.81 6.10 3.59
N LEU A 51 -12.58 6.39 2.54
CA LEU A 51 -12.70 5.51 1.38
C LEU A 51 -11.37 5.32 0.63
N VAL A 52 -10.59 6.40 0.45
CA VAL A 52 -9.27 6.32 -0.18
C VAL A 52 -8.31 5.50 0.67
N GLN A 53 -8.30 5.73 1.99
CA GLN A 53 -7.42 5.02 2.91
C GLN A 53 -7.77 3.53 2.97
N GLU A 54 -9.05 3.17 3.08
CA GLU A 54 -9.50 1.78 3.05
C GLU A 54 -9.10 1.09 1.73
N THR A 55 -9.24 1.81 0.61
CA THR A 55 -8.83 1.32 -0.72
C THR A 55 -7.32 1.11 -0.80
N TYR A 56 -6.52 2.04 -0.28
CA TYR A 56 -5.06 1.94 -0.25
C TYR A 56 -4.61 0.70 0.54
N VAL A 57 -5.16 0.48 1.73
CA VAL A 57 -4.85 -0.68 2.58
C VAL A 57 -5.22 -1.99 1.87
N LYS A 58 -6.40 -2.05 1.24
CA LYS A 58 -6.83 -3.24 0.48
C LYS A 58 -5.92 -3.49 -0.73
N ALA A 59 -5.56 -2.44 -1.46
CA ALA A 59 -4.67 -2.54 -2.61
C ALA A 59 -3.26 -3.00 -2.19
N PHE A 60 -2.73 -2.46 -1.08
CA PHE A 60 -1.45 -2.87 -0.53
C PHE A 60 -1.44 -4.34 -0.12
N ALA A 61 -2.49 -4.80 0.56
CA ALA A 61 -2.64 -6.21 0.96
C ALA A 61 -2.77 -7.15 -0.25
N ALA A 62 -3.42 -6.70 -1.34
CA ALA A 62 -3.60 -7.47 -2.56
C ALA A 62 -2.40 -7.39 -3.53
N PHE A 63 -1.49 -6.43 -3.34
CA PHE A 63 -0.36 -6.17 -4.24
C PHE A 63 0.57 -7.38 -4.39
N ASP A 64 0.64 -8.24 -3.38
CA ASP A 64 1.38 -9.50 -3.43
C ASP A 64 0.88 -10.49 -4.48
N SER A 65 -0.38 -10.37 -4.90
CA SER A 65 -0.97 -11.23 -5.94
C SER A 65 -0.80 -10.66 -7.35
N PHE A 66 -0.25 -9.45 -7.50
CA PHE A 66 -0.19 -8.73 -8.78
C PHE A 66 1.12 -8.99 -9.56
N VAL A 67 1.93 -9.95 -9.12
CA VAL A 67 3.28 -10.21 -9.65
C VAL A 67 3.35 -11.53 -10.40
#